data_AF-A0A944BWU1-F1
#
_entry.id   AF-A0A944BWU1-F1
#
_cell.length_a   1.000
_cell.length_b   1.000
_cell.length_c   1.000
_cell.angle_alpha   90.00
_cell.angle_beta   90.00
_cell.angle_gamma   90.00
#
_symmetry.space_group_name_H-M   'P 1'
#
loop_
_entity.id
_entity.type
_entity.pdbx_description
1 polymer ?
#
loop_
_entity_poly.entity_id
_entity_poly.type
_entity_poly.pdbx_seq_one_letter_code
_entity_poly.pdbx_strand_id
1 'polypeptide(L)'
;SRRGCTFDENEFIAPIFDGNGNPDDLSQSSNGYYTRQQMIELLKYAKSKGVKVIPEIETPAHARAALVAMKARYNKYAATDMAMAEQYKMWDDNDKSVYTSAQSYHDNVLNVAHEGVFNFVYKVVDELEKMWKDAGLKLDIVHLGGDEVPKGSWDASPDIQALMKAKGLKDAHEVSEYFISRVTEHLAQKGIKAGGWQEVGLDHPDSHNATVAPRFAMVNAWSTVGSRANIPYRLANAGYPTILSNVTNFYVDMAYTWHQYDKGLHWGGYCDEYASWFAQPYDVYRSERYDYNGVALDVLKSAEGKTPLQKPENIIGVQGQLWSETIRDFDQVQYYMLPKIFGLALRGWDAKPEWDDAKPETYI
;
A
#
# COMPACT_ATOMS: atom_id res chain seq x y z
N SER A 1 11.94 9.72 -12.40
CA SER A 1 10.59 10.25 -12.18
C SER A 1 10.59 11.73 -12.53
N ARG A 2 10.16 12.04 -13.75
CA ARG A 2 9.91 13.41 -14.19
C ARG A 2 8.47 13.49 -14.69
N ARG A 3 7.79 14.58 -14.37
CA ARG A 3 6.43 14.90 -14.79
C ARG A 3 6.44 16.22 -15.54
N GLY A 4 5.81 16.24 -16.71
CA GLY A 4 5.80 17.42 -17.57
C GLY A 4 4.70 17.37 -18.62
N CYS A 5 4.43 18.51 -19.26
CA CYS A 5 3.41 18.59 -20.31
C CYS A 5 3.79 17.74 -21.53
N THR A 6 3.08 16.63 -21.74
CA THR A 6 3.32 15.66 -22.81
C THR A 6 2.01 15.20 -23.45
N PHE A 7 2.10 14.71 -24.68
CA PHE A 7 1.01 14.07 -25.41
C PHE A 7 1.16 12.53 -25.52
N ASP A 8 2.34 11.98 -25.23
CA ASP A 8 2.66 10.57 -25.48
C ASP A 8 3.33 9.84 -24.30
N GLU A 9 3.77 10.59 -23.29
CA GLU A 9 4.49 10.12 -22.11
C GLU A 9 5.77 9.28 -22.38
N ASN A 10 6.41 9.46 -23.54
CA ASN A 10 7.62 8.69 -23.90
C ASN A 10 8.88 9.13 -23.12
N GLU A 11 8.95 10.38 -22.66
CA GLU A 11 10.13 10.91 -21.95
C GLU A 11 9.88 11.25 -20.46
N PHE A 12 8.62 11.53 -20.12
CA PHE A 12 8.15 11.92 -18.79
C PHE A 12 6.65 11.67 -18.68
N ILE A 13 6.14 11.54 -17.46
CA ILE A 13 4.73 11.22 -17.19
C ILE A 13 3.92 12.52 -17.20
N ALA A 14 2.63 12.47 -17.52
CA ALA A 14 1.74 13.61 -17.42
C ALA A 14 1.71 14.20 -15.98
N PRO A 15 1.52 15.53 -15.83
CA PRO A 15 1.46 16.17 -14.53
C PRO A 15 0.27 15.70 -13.69
N ILE A 16 0.45 15.62 -12.37
CA ILE A 16 -0.62 15.38 -11.40
C ILE A 16 -0.23 16.03 -10.06
N PHE A 17 -1.24 16.52 -9.33
CA PHE A 17 -1.17 17.13 -7.99
C PHE A 17 -0.37 18.43 -7.84
N ASP A 18 0.86 18.47 -8.33
CA ASP A 18 1.79 19.60 -8.19
C ASP A 18 2.70 19.78 -9.41
N GLY A 19 3.39 20.92 -9.45
CA GLY A 19 4.39 21.28 -10.44
C GLY A 19 3.90 22.29 -11.47
N ASN A 20 4.85 22.87 -12.20
CA ASN A 20 4.62 23.89 -13.22
C ASN A 20 4.60 23.32 -14.66
N GLY A 21 4.58 21.98 -14.80
CA GLY A 21 4.62 21.29 -16.09
C GLY A 21 6.02 21.23 -16.73
N ASN A 22 7.06 21.75 -16.09
CA ASN A 22 8.44 21.61 -16.53
C ASN A 22 9.07 20.33 -15.92
N PRO A 23 9.40 19.30 -16.72
CA PRO A 23 9.97 18.06 -16.21
C PRO A 23 11.39 18.20 -15.67
N ASP A 24 12.09 19.30 -15.99
CA ASP A 24 13.47 19.56 -15.56
C ASP A 24 13.55 20.50 -14.35
N ASP A 25 12.40 21.04 -13.90
CA ASP A 25 12.35 21.82 -12.67
C ASP A 25 12.33 20.88 -11.45
N LEU A 26 13.51 20.72 -10.83
CA LEU A 26 13.72 19.93 -9.62
C LEU A 26 13.44 20.71 -8.33
N SER A 27 13.05 22.00 -8.40
CA SER A 27 12.63 22.74 -7.21
C SER A 27 11.18 22.44 -6.82
N GLN A 28 10.42 21.76 -7.67
CA GLN A 28 9.03 21.36 -7.41
C GLN A 28 8.97 19.96 -6.78
N SER A 29 7.93 19.69 -6.00
CA SER A 29 7.75 18.38 -5.33
C SER A 29 7.35 17.25 -6.28
N SER A 30 6.93 17.57 -7.50
CA SER A 30 6.43 16.60 -8.49
C SER A 30 7.53 15.80 -9.22
N ASN A 31 8.80 16.19 -9.04
CA ASN A 31 9.96 15.59 -9.71
C ASN A 31 11.01 15.13 -8.69
N GLY A 32 11.81 14.13 -9.05
CA GLY A 32 12.94 13.66 -8.24
C GLY A 32 12.82 12.20 -7.79
N TYR A 33 13.96 11.61 -7.44
CA TYR A 33 14.09 10.22 -7.00
C TYR A 33 15.32 10.06 -6.12
N TYR A 34 15.34 8.99 -5.31
CA TYR A 34 16.55 8.56 -4.63
C TYR A 34 17.48 7.86 -5.61
N THR A 35 18.69 8.38 -5.77
CA THR A 35 19.77 7.62 -6.40
C THR A 35 20.14 6.40 -5.53
N ARG A 36 20.80 5.42 -6.14
CA ARG A 36 21.31 4.25 -5.43
C ARG A 36 22.15 4.61 -4.20
N GLN A 37 23.02 5.61 -4.34
CA GLN A 37 23.88 6.07 -3.25
C GLN A 37 23.09 6.73 -2.13
N GLN A 38 22.14 7.61 -2.47
CA GLN A 38 21.26 8.23 -1.48
C GLN A 38 20.40 7.19 -0.73
N MET A 39 19.92 6.15 -1.44
CA MET A 39 19.20 5.05 -0.80
C MET A 39 20.10 4.29 0.20
N ILE A 40 21.34 3.96 -0.17
CA ILE A 40 22.31 3.32 0.74
C ILE A 40 22.59 4.19 1.97
N GLU A 41 22.73 5.50 1.79
CA GLU A 41 22.94 6.46 2.89
C GLU A 41 21.72 6.55 3.80
N LEU A 42 20.50 6.60 3.24
CA LEU A 42 19.25 6.55 3.98
C LEU A 42 19.16 5.28 4.84
N LEU A 43 19.48 4.12 4.26
CA LEU A 43 19.46 2.84 4.95
C LEU A 43 20.43 2.80 6.13
N LYS A 44 21.66 3.28 5.93
CA LYS A 44 22.66 3.39 7.01
C LYS A 44 22.21 4.36 8.09
N TYR A 45 21.63 5.49 7.71
CA TYR A 45 21.10 6.47 8.63
C TYR A 45 19.95 5.91 9.47
N ALA A 46 18.95 5.28 8.85
CA ALA A 46 17.84 4.64 9.53
C ALA A 46 18.33 3.57 10.53
N LYS A 47 19.27 2.71 10.11
CA LYS A 47 19.93 1.73 10.98
C LYS A 47 20.58 2.38 12.20
N SER A 48 21.27 3.50 12.02
CA SER A 48 21.92 4.24 13.13
C SER A 48 20.92 4.78 14.17
N LYS A 49 19.63 4.85 13.81
CA LYS A 49 18.51 5.26 14.67
C LYS A 49 17.68 4.09 15.19
N GLY A 50 18.08 2.84 14.91
CA GLY A 50 17.28 1.66 15.25
C GLY A 50 16.02 1.50 14.40
N VAL A 51 15.92 2.21 13.27
CA VAL A 51 14.77 2.16 12.36
C VAL A 51 15.05 1.17 11.23
N LYS A 52 14.13 0.24 11.02
CA LYS A 52 14.15 -0.70 9.88
C LYS A 52 13.38 -0.09 8.72
N VAL A 53 14.01 -0.04 7.54
CA VAL A 53 13.34 0.37 6.29
C VAL A 53 12.79 -0.87 5.60
N ILE A 54 11.50 -0.83 5.26
CA ILE A 54 10.81 -1.84 4.46
C ILE A 54 10.42 -1.16 3.13
N PRO A 55 10.97 -1.58 1.99
CA PRO A 55 10.60 -0.99 0.71
C PRO A 55 9.25 -1.53 0.24
N GLU A 56 8.42 -0.65 -0.30
CA GLU A 56 7.18 -0.98 -0.97
C GLU A 56 7.30 -0.76 -2.47
N ILE A 57 6.91 -1.77 -3.26
CA ILE A 57 6.82 -1.71 -4.71
C ILE A 57 5.39 -2.11 -5.08
N GLU A 58 4.55 -1.08 -5.25
CA GLU A 58 3.11 -1.24 -5.43
C GLU A 58 2.76 -2.00 -6.72
N THR A 59 2.02 -3.10 -6.57
CA THR A 59 1.56 -3.99 -7.66
C THR A 59 0.34 -4.82 -7.23
N PRO A 60 -0.54 -5.27 -8.16
CA PRO A 60 -0.53 -5.02 -9.59
C PRO A 60 -1.29 -3.76 -10.02
N ALA A 61 -2.11 -3.16 -9.15
CA ALA A 61 -2.68 -1.83 -9.36
C ALA A 61 -1.65 -0.73 -9.03
N HIS A 62 -2.04 0.54 -9.15
CA HIS A 62 -1.19 1.71 -8.84
C HIS A 62 0.18 1.73 -9.54
N ALA A 63 0.34 0.94 -10.61
CA ALA A 63 1.61 0.69 -11.27
C ALA A 63 1.83 1.57 -12.51
N ARG A 64 1.05 2.64 -12.68
CA ARG A 64 1.05 3.49 -13.87
C ARG A 64 2.45 4.02 -14.22
N ALA A 65 3.21 4.46 -13.22
CA ALA A 65 4.56 4.97 -13.44
C ALA A 65 5.50 3.90 -14.02
N ALA A 66 5.38 2.66 -13.55
CA ALA A 66 6.14 1.53 -14.09
C ALA A 66 5.68 1.16 -15.52
N LEU A 67 4.36 1.15 -15.77
CA LEU A 67 3.79 0.87 -17.08
C LEU A 67 4.26 1.88 -18.14
N VAL A 68 4.13 3.17 -17.86
CA VAL A 68 4.56 4.24 -18.77
C VAL A 68 6.06 4.14 -19.04
N ALA A 69 6.88 3.94 -17.99
CA ALA A 69 8.31 3.78 -18.15
C ALA A 69 8.69 2.56 -19.00
N MET A 70 7.99 1.43 -18.84
CA MET A 70 8.26 0.23 -19.62
C MET A 70 7.74 0.32 -21.06
N LYS A 71 6.66 1.08 -21.32
CA LYS A 71 6.22 1.42 -22.69
C LYS A 71 7.25 2.29 -23.41
N ALA A 72 7.76 3.33 -22.75
CA ALA A 72 8.84 4.16 -23.28
C ALA A 72 10.10 3.31 -23.57
N ARG A 73 10.46 2.41 -22.65
CA ARG A 73 11.55 1.44 -22.86
C ARG A 73 11.30 0.55 -24.08
N TYR A 74 10.09 0.00 -24.22
CA TYR A 74 9.73 -0.84 -25.36
C TYR A 74 9.88 -0.07 -26.67
N ASN A 75 9.30 1.12 -26.77
CA ASN A 75 9.37 1.97 -27.97
C ASN A 75 10.82 2.28 -28.38
N LYS A 76 11.72 2.50 -27.40
CA LYS A 76 13.14 2.72 -27.64
C LYS A 76 13.84 1.53 -28.30
N TYR A 77 13.48 0.30 -27.95
CA TYR A 77 14.16 -0.91 -28.44
C TYR A 77 13.40 -1.64 -29.55
N ALA A 78 12.10 -1.41 -29.76
CA ALA A 78 11.26 -2.17 -30.68
C ALA A 78 11.81 -2.23 -32.12
N ALA A 79 12.51 -1.18 -32.58
CA ALA A 79 13.10 -1.14 -33.93
C ALA A 79 14.50 -1.77 -34.02
N THR A 80 15.17 -2.03 -32.91
CA THR A 80 16.59 -2.46 -32.88
C THR A 80 16.83 -3.81 -32.20
N ASP A 81 16.07 -4.12 -31.16
CA ASP A 81 16.15 -5.35 -30.38
C ASP A 81 14.78 -5.64 -29.74
N MET A 82 13.97 -6.44 -30.44
CA MET A 82 12.62 -6.78 -29.97
C MET A 82 12.64 -7.61 -28.69
N ALA A 83 13.64 -8.50 -28.52
CA ALA A 83 13.76 -9.29 -27.30
C ALA A 83 14.03 -8.39 -26.09
N MET A 84 14.89 -7.37 -26.25
CA MET A 84 15.13 -6.36 -25.21
C MET A 84 13.90 -5.47 -24.94
N ALA A 85 13.10 -5.18 -25.98
CA ALA A 85 11.86 -4.44 -25.86
C ALA A 85 10.82 -5.22 -25.05
N GLU A 86 10.60 -6.49 -25.38
CA GLU A 86 9.58 -7.35 -24.77
C GLU A 86 9.94 -7.87 -23.38
N GLN A 87 11.22 -7.82 -22.99
CA GLN A 87 11.72 -8.36 -21.72
C GLN A 87 10.90 -7.95 -20.48
N TYR A 88 10.39 -6.72 -20.47
CA TYR A 88 9.59 -6.14 -19.38
C TYR A 88 8.22 -5.65 -19.87
N LYS A 89 7.65 -6.30 -20.90
CA LYS A 89 6.28 -5.98 -21.35
C LYS A 89 5.28 -6.42 -20.28
N MET A 90 4.41 -5.50 -19.87
CA MET A 90 3.46 -5.67 -18.75
C MET A 90 2.02 -5.30 -19.13
N TRP A 91 1.72 -5.26 -20.42
CA TRP A 91 0.40 -4.92 -20.96
C TRP A 91 0.09 -5.81 -22.16
N ASP A 92 -1.20 -5.91 -22.46
CA ASP A 92 -1.74 -6.57 -23.64
C ASP A 92 -2.20 -5.49 -24.62
N ASP A 93 -1.68 -5.51 -25.85
CA ASP A 93 -2.00 -4.51 -26.89
C ASP A 93 -3.46 -4.59 -27.36
N ASN A 94 -4.14 -5.70 -27.07
CA ASN A 94 -5.53 -5.96 -27.42
C ASN A 94 -6.46 -5.89 -26.20
N ASP A 95 -5.96 -5.46 -25.05
CA ASP A 95 -6.80 -5.23 -23.87
C ASP A 95 -7.77 -4.09 -24.12
N LYS A 96 -9.07 -4.40 -24.07
CA LYS A 96 -10.17 -3.44 -24.23
C LYS A 96 -10.93 -3.23 -22.93
N SER A 97 -10.35 -3.62 -21.80
CA SER A 97 -10.97 -3.48 -20.48
C SER A 97 -11.25 -2.01 -20.20
N VAL A 98 -12.43 -1.74 -19.65
CA VAL A 98 -12.85 -0.39 -19.27
C VAL A 98 -13.03 -0.39 -17.76
N TYR A 99 -12.16 0.34 -17.07
CA TYR A 99 -12.18 0.49 -15.63
C TYR A 99 -11.70 1.89 -15.24
N THR A 100 -12.07 2.31 -14.03
CA THR A 100 -11.61 3.56 -13.43
C THR A 100 -11.05 3.22 -12.05
N SER A 101 -9.76 3.52 -11.82
CA SER A 101 -9.15 3.37 -10.50
C SER A 101 -9.70 4.40 -9.51
N ALA A 102 -9.42 4.21 -8.21
CA ALA A 102 -9.81 5.17 -7.18
C ALA A 102 -9.28 6.60 -7.46
N GLN A 103 -8.13 6.72 -8.11
CA GLN A 103 -7.48 7.98 -8.50
C GLN A 103 -7.81 8.41 -9.94
N SER A 104 -8.86 7.83 -10.54
CA SER A 104 -9.37 8.15 -11.88
C SER A 104 -8.42 7.82 -13.04
N TYR A 105 -7.50 6.86 -12.84
CA TYR A 105 -6.71 6.30 -13.94
C TYR A 105 -7.44 5.15 -14.64
N HIS A 106 -7.07 4.91 -15.90
CA HIS A 106 -7.66 3.88 -16.77
C HIS A 106 -6.58 2.96 -17.37
N ASP A 107 -5.34 3.09 -16.90
CA ASP A 107 -4.12 2.51 -17.45
C ASP A 107 -3.07 2.22 -16.36
N ASN A 108 -3.51 1.95 -15.11
CA ASN A 108 -2.63 1.80 -13.94
C ASN A 108 -2.47 0.36 -13.43
N VAL A 109 -3.00 -0.64 -14.13
CA VAL A 109 -2.97 -2.05 -13.70
C VAL A 109 -2.06 -2.89 -14.60
N LEU A 110 -1.15 -3.65 -14.00
CA LEU A 110 -0.28 -4.58 -14.70
C LEU A 110 -1.08 -5.74 -15.31
N ASN A 111 -0.74 -6.17 -16.51
CA ASN A 111 -1.28 -7.40 -17.08
C ASN A 111 -0.42 -8.60 -16.64
N VAL A 112 -0.91 -9.31 -15.62
CA VAL A 112 -0.18 -10.40 -14.95
C VAL A 112 -0.10 -11.71 -15.77
N ALA A 113 -0.66 -11.75 -16.97
CA ALA A 113 -0.45 -12.86 -17.92
C ALA A 113 0.94 -12.82 -18.57
N HIS A 114 1.62 -11.66 -18.57
CA HIS A 114 2.93 -11.52 -19.19
C HIS A 114 4.09 -11.82 -18.22
N GLU A 115 5.05 -12.62 -18.69
CA GLU A 115 6.30 -12.88 -17.97
C GLU A 115 7.12 -11.60 -17.69
N GLY A 116 6.95 -10.56 -18.52
CA GLY A 116 7.62 -9.28 -18.31
C GLY A 116 7.26 -8.60 -16.99
N VAL A 117 6.07 -8.85 -16.43
CA VAL A 117 5.70 -8.41 -15.07
C VAL A 117 6.62 -9.02 -14.03
N PHE A 118 6.82 -10.34 -14.08
CA PHE A 118 7.66 -11.05 -13.13
C PHE A 118 9.13 -10.71 -13.31
N ASN A 119 9.61 -10.62 -14.55
CA ASN A 119 10.95 -10.14 -14.85
C ASN A 119 11.22 -8.76 -14.24
N PHE A 120 10.25 -7.83 -14.35
CA PHE A 120 10.35 -6.50 -13.78
C PHE A 120 10.43 -6.54 -12.25
N VAL A 121 9.45 -7.17 -11.60
CA VAL A 121 9.38 -7.26 -10.13
C VAL A 121 10.64 -7.93 -9.57
N TYR A 122 11.06 -9.06 -10.14
CA TYR A 122 12.24 -9.79 -9.67
C TYR A 122 13.52 -8.97 -9.87
N LYS A 123 13.64 -8.27 -11.00
CA LYS A 123 14.76 -7.38 -11.25
C LYS A 123 14.82 -6.24 -10.23
N VAL A 124 13.69 -5.63 -9.88
CA VAL A 124 13.64 -4.57 -8.86
C VAL A 124 14.06 -5.12 -7.50
N VAL A 125 13.53 -6.28 -7.09
CA VAL A 125 13.92 -6.95 -5.84
C VAL A 125 15.42 -7.26 -5.80
N ASP A 126 15.99 -7.79 -6.88
CA ASP A 126 17.42 -8.07 -6.98
C ASP A 126 18.29 -6.81 -6.79
N GLU A 127 17.86 -5.67 -7.34
CA GLU A 127 18.59 -4.40 -7.17
C GLU A 127 18.41 -3.81 -5.77
N LEU A 128 17.23 -3.97 -5.14
CA LEU A 128 17.02 -3.64 -3.73
C LEU A 128 17.94 -4.47 -2.83
N GLU A 129 18.01 -5.79 -3.02
CA GLU A 129 18.92 -6.66 -2.25
C GLU A 129 20.38 -6.20 -2.33
N LYS A 130 20.84 -5.81 -3.52
CA LYS A 130 22.20 -5.25 -3.69
C LYS A 130 22.40 -3.96 -2.91
N MET A 131 21.42 -3.05 -2.90
CA MET A 131 21.50 -1.81 -2.11
C MET A 131 21.52 -2.09 -0.60
N TRP A 132 20.69 -3.02 -0.11
CA TRP A 132 20.71 -3.42 1.30
C TRP A 132 22.06 -4.05 1.68
N LYS A 133 22.60 -4.94 0.82
CA LYS A 133 23.91 -5.54 1.03
C LYS A 133 25.01 -4.49 1.12
N ASP A 134 25.03 -3.51 0.22
CA ASP A 134 26.01 -2.42 0.22
C ASP A 134 25.84 -1.47 1.43
N ALA A 135 24.63 -1.41 2.00
CA ALA A 135 24.36 -0.74 3.27
C ALA A 135 24.80 -1.56 4.51
N GLY A 136 25.25 -2.80 4.33
CA GLY A 136 25.56 -3.71 5.44
C GLY A 136 24.30 -4.19 6.16
N LEU A 137 23.23 -4.42 5.40
CA LEU A 137 21.92 -4.89 5.83
C LEU A 137 21.50 -6.10 5.00
N LYS A 138 20.51 -6.85 5.51
CA LYS A 138 19.81 -7.89 4.77
C LYS A 138 18.42 -7.37 4.41
N LEU A 139 18.02 -7.47 3.15
CA LEU A 139 16.63 -7.29 2.77
C LEU A 139 15.87 -8.54 3.19
N ASP A 140 14.92 -8.41 4.11
CA ASP A 140 14.16 -9.52 4.67
C ASP A 140 12.65 -9.35 4.51
N ILE A 141 12.18 -8.14 4.16
CA ILE A 141 10.79 -7.84 3.85
C ILE A 141 10.74 -6.95 2.60
N VAL A 142 9.84 -7.26 1.67
CA VAL A 142 9.42 -6.36 0.58
C VAL A 142 7.90 -6.25 0.61
N HIS A 143 7.37 -5.04 0.73
CA HIS A 143 5.93 -4.80 0.65
C HIS A 143 5.52 -4.78 -0.82
N LEU A 144 4.55 -5.61 -1.19
CA LEU A 144 4.06 -5.75 -2.56
C LEU A 144 2.94 -4.76 -2.89
N GLY A 145 2.45 -4.06 -1.86
CA GLY A 145 1.24 -3.29 -1.99
C GLY A 145 0.03 -4.22 -2.09
N GLY A 146 -0.66 -4.18 -3.22
CA GLY A 146 -1.73 -5.12 -3.57
C GLY A 146 -3.13 -4.57 -3.34
N ASP A 147 -3.26 -3.27 -3.08
CA ASP A 147 -4.55 -2.63 -2.87
C ASP A 147 -5.26 -2.28 -4.21
N GLU A 148 -6.56 -2.05 -4.11
CA GLU A 148 -7.37 -1.33 -5.11
C GLU A 148 -7.24 -1.77 -6.58
N VAL A 149 -7.17 -3.08 -6.86
CA VAL A 149 -7.41 -3.58 -8.23
C VAL A 149 -8.83 -3.16 -8.66
N PRO A 150 -8.99 -2.27 -9.66
CA PRO A 150 -10.30 -1.74 -10.01
C PRO A 150 -11.21 -2.81 -10.58
N LYS A 151 -12.50 -2.72 -10.27
CA LYS A 151 -13.51 -3.56 -10.92
C LYS A 151 -13.52 -3.27 -12.43
N GLY A 152 -13.54 -4.33 -13.24
CA GLY A 152 -13.50 -4.24 -14.70
C GLY A 152 -12.09 -4.32 -15.28
N SER A 153 -11.04 -4.32 -14.46
CA SER A 153 -9.69 -4.61 -14.92
C SER A 153 -9.61 -6.04 -15.48
N TRP A 154 -8.94 -6.18 -16.62
CA TRP A 154 -8.70 -7.44 -17.34
C TRP A 154 -9.93 -8.15 -17.96
N ASP A 155 -11.15 -7.66 -17.75
CA ASP A 155 -12.40 -8.24 -18.27
C ASP A 155 -12.37 -8.47 -19.80
N ALA A 156 -11.62 -7.65 -20.54
CA ALA A 156 -11.48 -7.74 -21.98
C ALA A 156 -10.03 -7.82 -22.47
N SER A 157 -9.12 -8.39 -21.65
CA SER A 157 -7.76 -8.76 -22.08
C SER A 157 -7.71 -10.21 -22.58
N PRO A 158 -7.48 -10.46 -23.89
CA PRO A 158 -7.25 -11.81 -24.41
C PRO A 158 -6.18 -12.60 -23.65
N ASP A 159 -5.09 -11.96 -23.24
CA ASP A 159 -3.98 -12.63 -22.57
C ASP A 159 -4.37 -13.08 -21.15
N ILE A 160 -5.14 -12.27 -20.42
CA ILE A 160 -5.68 -12.67 -19.11
C ILE A 160 -6.73 -13.77 -19.27
N GLN A 161 -7.62 -13.69 -20.27
CA GLN A 161 -8.59 -14.77 -20.54
C GLN A 161 -7.88 -16.10 -20.84
N ALA A 162 -6.75 -16.06 -21.57
CA ALA A 162 -5.92 -17.24 -21.81
C ALA A 162 -5.28 -17.78 -20.53
N LEU A 163 -4.73 -16.90 -19.68
CA LEU A 163 -4.20 -17.26 -18.36
C LEU A 163 -5.28 -17.92 -17.48
N MET A 164 -6.45 -17.29 -17.37
CA MET A 164 -7.58 -17.78 -16.58
C MET A 164 -7.98 -19.18 -17.03
N LYS A 165 -8.11 -19.42 -18.35
CA LYS A 165 -8.39 -20.75 -18.90
C LYS A 165 -7.29 -21.76 -18.59
N ALA A 166 -6.02 -21.38 -18.73
CA ALA A 166 -4.88 -22.27 -18.51
C ALA A 166 -4.69 -22.66 -17.04
N LYS A 167 -5.05 -21.78 -16.11
CA LYS A 167 -4.90 -21.97 -14.66
C LYS A 167 -6.20 -22.29 -13.93
N GLY A 168 -7.34 -22.26 -14.62
CA GLY A 168 -8.66 -22.51 -14.05
C GLY A 168 -9.14 -21.39 -13.11
N LEU A 169 -8.73 -20.14 -13.37
CA LEU A 169 -9.12 -18.97 -12.56
C LEU A 169 -10.49 -18.45 -13.01
N LYS A 170 -11.32 -18.04 -12.05
CA LYS A 170 -12.73 -17.70 -12.29
C LYS A 170 -12.96 -16.21 -12.54
N ASP A 171 -12.20 -15.35 -11.89
CA ASP A 171 -12.41 -13.91 -11.90
C ASP A 171 -11.09 -13.14 -11.66
N ALA A 172 -11.18 -11.80 -11.69
CA ALA A 172 -10.05 -10.92 -11.46
C ALA A 172 -9.43 -11.06 -10.06
N HIS A 173 -10.21 -11.48 -9.06
CA HIS A 173 -9.69 -11.73 -7.70
C HIS A 173 -8.71 -12.90 -7.71
N GLU A 174 -9.12 -14.04 -8.30
CA GLU A 174 -8.23 -15.20 -8.48
C GLU A 174 -7.02 -14.92 -9.40
N VAL A 175 -7.13 -13.97 -10.33
CA VAL A 175 -6.00 -13.48 -11.14
C VAL A 175 -5.00 -12.68 -10.30
N SER A 176 -5.47 -11.80 -9.42
CA SER A 176 -4.62 -11.08 -8.46
C SER A 176 -3.93 -12.07 -7.50
N GLU A 177 -4.67 -13.07 -7.01
CA GLU A 177 -4.13 -14.15 -6.17
C GLU A 177 -3.01 -14.93 -6.86
N TYR A 178 -3.18 -15.25 -8.15
CA TYR A 178 -2.15 -15.93 -8.94
C TYR A 178 -0.85 -15.10 -8.97
N PHE A 179 -0.97 -13.79 -9.18
CA PHE A 179 0.17 -12.88 -9.18
C PHE A 179 0.85 -12.82 -7.80
N ILE A 180 0.09 -12.57 -6.73
CA ILE A 180 0.61 -12.49 -5.35
C ILE A 180 1.28 -13.80 -4.95
N SER A 181 0.64 -14.94 -5.22
CA SER A 181 1.17 -16.27 -4.89
C SER A 181 2.52 -16.53 -5.57
N ARG A 182 2.64 -16.13 -6.84
CA ARG A 182 3.88 -16.33 -7.62
C ARG A 182 5.00 -15.38 -7.19
N VAL A 183 4.69 -14.12 -6.88
CA VAL A 183 5.70 -13.17 -6.38
C VAL A 183 6.17 -13.55 -4.98
N THR A 184 5.25 -13.87 -4.07
CA THR A 184 5.58 -14.27 -2.69
C THR A 184 6.37 -15.58 -2.64
N GLU A 185 6.11 -16.53 -3.55
CA GLU A 185 6.93 -17.74 -3.69
C GLU A 185 8.38 -17.42 -4.08
N HIS A 186 8.57 -16.53 -5.06
CA HIS A 186 9.91 -16.10 -5.47
C HIS A 186 10.66 -15.39 -4.35
N LEU A 187 9.99 -14.49 -3.61
CA LEU A 187 10.58 -13.85 -2.43
C LEU A 187 10.98 -14.87 -1.37
N ALA A 188 10.12 -15.85 -1.10
CA ALA A 188 10.38 -16.90 -0.12
C ALA A 188 11.62 -17.75 -0.49
N GLN A 189 11.84 -18.04 -1.78
CA GLN A 189 13.05 -18.74 -2.26
C GLN A 189 14.34 -17.96 -1.98
N LYS A 190 14.27 -16.63 -1.88
CA LYS A 190 15.36 -15.75 -1.48
C LYS A 190 15.46 -15.54 0.04
N GLY A 191 14.55 -16.13 0.82
CA GLY A 191 14.45 -15.90 2.26
C GLY A 191 13.97 -14.49 2.62
N ILE A 192 13.19 -13.87 1.72
CA ILE A 192 12.51 -12.59 1.90
C ILE A 192 11.03 -12.87 2.14
N LYS A 193 10.44 -12.19 3.12
CA LYS A 193 8.99 -12.23 3.36
C LYS A 193 8.28 -11.08 2.64
N ALA A 194 7.02 -11.27 2.30
CA ALA A 194 6.20 -10.21 1.73
C ALA A 194 5.55 -9.33 2.80
N GLY A 195 5.32 -8.07 2.46
CA GLY A 195 4.28 -7.22 3.03
C GLY A 195 3.15 -7.02 2.02
N GLY A 196 1.97 -6.61 2.46
CA GLY A 196 0.89 -6.19 1.55
C GLY A 196 -0.25 -5.48 2.26
N TRP A 197 -1.07 -4.75 1.52
CA TRP A 197 -2.34 -4.21 2.03
C TRP A 197 -3.37 -5.33 2.16
N GLN A 198 -4.38 -5.13 3.02
CA GLN A 198 -5.38 -6.14 3.40
C GLN A 198 -5.93 -7.01 2.25
N GLU A 199 -6.07 -6.45 1.05
CA GLU A 199 -6.57 -7.14 -0.15
C GLU A 199 -5.78 -8.43 -0.46
N VAL A 200 -4.49 -8.50 -0.09
CA VAL A 200 -3.65 -9.70 -0.31
C VAL A 200 -4.05 -10.91 0.54
N GLY A 201 -4.89 -10.71 1.56
CA GLY A 201 -5.28 -11.75 2.53
C GLY A 201 -6.80 -11.86 2.75
N LEU A 202 -7.61 -11.16 1.97
CA LEU A 202 -9.07 -11.12 2.12
C LEU A 202 -9.78 -12.09 1.16
N ASP A 203 -10.88 -12.65 1.66
CA ASP A 203 -11.83 -13.46 0.87
C ASP A 203 -11.25 -14.75 0.25
N HIS A 204 -10.16 -15.28 0.81
CA HIS A 204 -9.58 -16.56 0.40
C HIS A 204 -10.08 -17.75 1.25
N PRO A 205 -10.11 -18.96 0.68
CA PRO A 205 -10.30 -20.20 1.45
C PRO A 205 -9.18 -20.41 2.48
N ASP A 206 -9.50 -21.05 3.62
CA ASP A 206 -8.52 -21.35 4.68
C ASP A 206 -7.29 -22.13 4.17
N SER A 207 -7.47 -23.03 3.19
CA SER A 207 -6.38 -23.79 2.59
C SER A 207 -5.39 -22.92 1.82
N HIS A 208 -5.88 -21.85 1.16
CA HIS A 208 -5.05 -20.87 0.50
C HIS A 208 -4.25 -20.07 1.54
N ASN A 209 -4.94 -19.54 2.55
CA ASN A 209 -4.31 -18.77 3.62
C ASN A 209 -3.22 -19.56 4.36
N ALA A 210 -3.46 -20.84 4.64
CA ALA A 210 -2.47 -21.72 5.28
C ALA A 210 -1.16 -21.86 4.46
N THR A 211 -1.23 -21.68 3.15
CA THR A 211 -0.07 -21.77 2.24
C THR A 211 0.62 -20.42 2.07
N VAL A 212 -0.17 -19.35 1.96
CA VAL A 212 0.32 -18.02 1.57
C VAL A 212 0.67 -17.16 2.78
N ALA A 213 -0.13 -17.15 3.84
CA ALA A 213 0.11 -16.34 5.05
C ALA A 213 1.51 -16.53 5.68
N PRO A 214 2.09 -17.75 5.74
CA PRO A 214 3.46 -17.94 6.26
C PRO A 214 4.55 -17.16 5.49
N ARG A 215 4.28 -16.80 4.22
CA ARG A 215 5.20 -16.04 3.36
C ARG A 215 5.16 -14.54 3.65
N PHE A 216 4.17 -14.07 4.41
CA PHE A 216 4.06 -12.68 4.82
C PHE A 216 4.76 -12.42 6.16
N ALA A 217 5.33 -11.23 6.28
CA ALA A 217 5.84 -10.66 7.53
C ALA A 217 4.87 -9.63 8.12
N MET A 218 4.05 -9.01 7.27
CA MET A 218 3.04 -8.02 7.66
C MET A 218 1.93 -7.92 6.62
N VAL A 219 0.71 -7.69 7.06
CA VAL A 219 -0.43 -7.29 6.22
C VAL A 219 -1.10 -6.09 6.86
N ASN A 220 -1.17 -4.98 6.13
CA ASN A 220 -1.71 -3.71 6.63
C ASN A 220 -3.24 -3.66 6.48
N ALA A 221 -3.93 -3.66 7.61
CA ALA A 221 -5.39 -3.57 7.69
C ALA A 221 -5.83 -2.11 7.82
N TRP A 222 -6.32 -1.52 6.72
CA TRP A 222 -6.53 -0.08 6.64
C TRP A 222 -8.00 0.36 6.60
N SER A 223 -8.86 -0.45 5.97
CA SER A 223 -10.26 -0.10 5.79
C SER A 223 -11.07 -0.54 7.01
N THR A 224 -11.10 0.28 8.04
CA THR A 224 -11.72 -0.07 9.33
C THR A 224 -13.01 0.69 9.64
N VAL A 225 -13.67 1.25 8.62
CA VAL A 225 -14.89 2.05 8.77
C VAL A 225 -16.14 1.20 8.49
N GLY A 226 -17.19 1.40 9.28
CA GLY A 226 -18.52 0.80 9.04
C GLY A 226 -18.50 -0.73 9.00
N SER A 227 -19.02 -1.33 7.93
CA SER A 227 -19.08 -2.79 7.77
C SER A 227 -17.71 -3.45 7.60
N ARG A 228 -16.67 -2.66 7.28
CA ARG A 228 -15.29 -3.13 7.06
C ARG A 228 -14.44 -3.08 8.33
N ALA A 229 -14.96 -2.55 9.44
CA ALA A 229 -14.27 -2.50 10.74
C ALA A 229 -13.74 -3.85 11.24
N ASN A 230 -14.26 -4.98 10.73
CA ASN A 230 -13.83 -6.32 11.12
C ASN A 230 -12.61 -6.85 10.34
N ILE A 231 -12.12 -6.16 9.31
CA ILE A 231 -11.03 -6.63 8.44
C ILE A 231 -9.76 -7.02 9.24
N PRO A 232 -9.28 -6.22 10.21
CA PRO A 232 -8.10 -6.61 10.99
C PRO A 232 -8.24 -7.98 11.66
N TYR A 233 -9.43 -8.30 12.17
CA TYR A 233 -9.70 -9.57 12.83
C TYR A 233 -9.88 -10.71 11.86
N ARG A 234 -10.45 -10.44 10.67
CA ARG A 234 -10.52 -11.44 9.60
C ARG A 234 -9.12 -11.88 9.17
N LEU A 235 -8.21 -10.93 8.97
CA LEU A 235 -6.81 -11.20 8.61
C LEU A 235 -6.06 -11.95 9.72
N ALA A 236 -6.17 -11.46 10.96
CA ALA A 236 -5.52 -12.10 12.10
C ALA A 236 -6.02 -13.54 12.31
N ASN A 237 -7.34 -13.76 12.23
CA ASN A 237 -7.93 -15.09 12.37
C ASN A 237 -7.55 -16.02 11.20
N ALA A 238 -7.35 -15.47 9.99
CA ALA A 238 -6.86 -16.19 8.81
C ALA A 238 -5.37 -16.57 8.90
N GLY A 239 -4.63 -16.05 9.88
CA GLY A 239 -3.22 -16.41 10.13
C GLY A 239 -2.19 -15.42 9.59
N TYR A 240 -2.62 -14.28 9.07
CA TYR A 240 -1.70 -13.24 8.60
C TYR A 240 -1.15 -12.42 9.78
N PRO A 241 0.15 -12.07 9.78
CA PRO A 241 0.68 -11.08 10.72
C PRO A 241 0.09 -9.71 10.37
N THR A 242 -0.90 -9.27 11.12
CA THR A 242 -1.69 -8.07 10.85
C THR A 242 -1.08 -6.85 11.53
N ILE A 243 -0.87 -5.79 10.75
CA ILE A 243 -0.53 -4.45 11.22
C ILE A 243 -1.77 -3.58 11.14
N LEU A 244 -2.18 -3.00 12.27
CA LEU A 244 -3.30 -2.08 12.30
C LEU A 244 -2.92 -0.77 11.62
N SER A 245 -3.67 -0.43 10.59
CA SER A 245 -3.46 0.73 9.73
C SER A 245 -4.76 1.51 9.56
N ASN A 246 -5.65 1.42 10.54
CA ASN A 246 -6.98 2.03 10.55
C ASN A 246 -6.97 3.47 10.03
N VAL A 247 -7.73 3.73 8.95
CA VAL A 247 -7.86 5.07 8.39
C VAL A 247 -8.33 6.12 9.39
N THR A 248 -9.20 5.74 10.34
CA THR A 248 -9.76 6.64 11.36
C THR A 248 -8.84 6.91 12.54
N ASN A 249 -7.70 6.22 12.64
CA ASN A 249 -6.78 6.37 13.76
C ASN A 249 -5.35 6.69 13.34
N PHE A 250 -4.90 6.21 12.19
CA PHE A 250 -3.49 6.14 11.83
C PHE A 250 -3.12 6.83 10.51
N TYR A 251 -4.09 7.31 9.72
CA TYR A 251 -3.81 8.10 8.52
C TYR A 251 -3.57 9.57 8.91
N VAL A 252 -2.30 9.93 9.07
CA VAL A 252 -1.91 11.26 9.57
C VAL A 252 -2.04 12.35 8.50
N ASP A 253 -2.17 11.98 7.23
CA ASP A 253 -2.51 12.87 6.09
C ASP A 253 -3.97 13.36 6.11
N MET A 254 -4.85 12.74 6.92
CA MET A 254 -6.22 13.20 7.08
C MET A 254 -6.27 14.60 7.72
N ALA A 255 -7.33 15.35 7.44
CA ALA A 255 -7.58 16.62 8.13
C ALA A 255 -7.69 16.42 9.65
N TYR A 256 -7.36 17.46 10.42
CA TYR A 256 -7.53 17.45 11.89
C TYR A 256 -9.01 17.55 12.28
N THR A 257 -9.78 18.32 11.53
CA THR A 257 -11.21 18.53 11.78
C THR A 257 -11.98 18.64 10.46
N TRP A 258 -13.31 18.78 10.56
CA TRP A 258 -14.17 19.09 9.41
C TRP A 258 -14.12 20.56 8.96
N HIS A 259 -13.25 21.39 9.53
CA HIS A 259 -13.14 22.77 9.13
C HIS A 259 -12.63 22.86 7.69
N GLN A 260 -13.34 23.60 6.82
CA GLN A 260 -13.04 23.73 5.39
C GLN A 260 -11.64 24.30 5.05
N TYR A 261 -10.92 24.84 6.05
CA TYR A 261 -9.57 25.36 5.89
C TYR A 261 -8.49 24.42 6.47
N ASP A 262 -8.90 23.33 7.12
CA ASP A 262 -7.95 22.31 7.53
C ASP A 262 -7.42 21.59 6.30
N LYS A 263 -6.10 21.44 6.26
CA LYS A 263 -5.43 20.71 5.20
C LYS A 263 -5.55 19.22 5.46
N GLY A 264 -5.73 18.44 4.40
CA GLY A 264 -5.76 16.98 4.43
C GLY A 264 -6.90 16.40 3.63
N LEU A 265 -6.80 15.12 3.33
CA LEU A 265 -7.95 14.37 2.82
C LEU A 265 -8.92 14.09 3.98
N HIS A 266 -10.13 13.67 3.66
CA HIS A 266 -11.15 13.36 4.68
C HIS A 266 -12.09 12.24 4.25
N TRP A 267 -11.66 11.39 3.30
CA TRP A 267 -12.48 10.33 2.73
C TRP A 267 -12.79 9.20 3.74
N GLY A 268 -11.93 9.03 4.74
CA GLY A 268 -12.10 8.04 5.83
C GLY A 268 -12.54 8.66 7.15
N GLY A 269 -12.83 9.97 7.19
CA GLY A 269 -13.01 10.75 8.41
C GLY A 269 -11.87 11.75 8.62
N TYR A 270 -11.72 12.24 9.85
CA TYR A 270 -10.62 13.12 10.26
C TYR A 270 -9.76 12.38 11.30
N CYS A 271 -8.49 12.78 11.42
CA CYS A 271 -7.58 12.29 12.46
C CYS A 271 -6.97 13.50 13.16
N ASP A 272 -7.42 13.76 14.39
CA ASP A 272 -6.81 14.75 15.27
C ASP A 272 -5.61 14.16 16.03
N GLU A 273 -5.05 14.92 16.98
CA GLU A 273 -3.94 14.49 17.82
C GLU A 273 -4.26 13.32 18.77
N TYR A 274 -5.54 13.05 19.04
CA TYR A 274 -6.00 11.99 19.93
C TYR A 274 -6.40 10.71 19.17
N ALA A 275 -6.65 10.79 17.86
CA ALA A 275 -7.12 9.67 17.04
C ALA A 275 -6.28 8.40 17.21
N SER A 276 -4.94 8.51 17.12
CA SER A 276 -4.04 7.38 17.36
C SER A 276 -3.94 6.99 18.84
N TRP A 277 -4.07 7.95 19.76
CA TRP A 277 -4.04 7.70 21.20
C TRP A 277 -5.20 6.82 21.64
N PHE A 278 -6.40 7.08 21.09
CA PHE A 278 -7.64 6.34 21.33
C PHE A 278 -7.66 4.93 20.77
N ALA A 279 -6.73 4.57 19.88
CA ALA A 279 -6.72 3.25 19.28
C ALA A 279 -6.50 2.17 20.35
N GLN A 280 -7.26 1.09 20.25
CA GLN A 280 -7.25 -0.07 21.14
C GLN A 280 -6.90 -1.29 20.28
N PRO A 281 -5.60 -1.64 20.13
CA PRO A 281 -5.15 -2.63 19.16
C PRO A 281 -5.82 -4.01 19.25
N TYR A 282 -6.20 -4.43 20.45
CA TYR A 282 -6.88 -5.72 20.68
C TYR A 282 -8.40 -5.59 20.80
N ASP A 283 -8.93 -4.37 20.71
CA ASP A 283 -10.36 -4.08 20.64
C ASP A 283 -10.66 -3.00 19.59
N VAL A 284 -10.39 -3.34 18.33
CA VAL A 284 -10.40 -2.40 17.20
C VAL A 284 -11.75 -1.70 17.02
N TYR A 285 -12.85 -2.35 17.38
CA TYR A 285 -14.19 -1.75 17.30
C TYR A 285 -14.37 -0.59 18.28
N ARG A 286 -13.62 -0.58 19.38
CA ARG A 286 -13.65 0.51 20.36
C ARG A 286 -12.70 1.65 19.99
N SER A 287 -11.89 1.50 18.94
CA SER A 287 -10.93 2.52 18.50
C SER A 287 -11.59 3.71 17.79
N GLU A 288 -12.76 3.50 17.19
CA GLU A 288 -13.51 4.54 16.49
C GLU A 288 -14.39 5.32 17.49
N ARG A 289 -14.25 6.64 17.54
CA ARG A 289 -15.00 7.52 18.46
C ARG A 289 -16.18 8.20 17.78
N TYR A 290 -16.08 8.44 16.49
CA TYR A 290 -17.08 9.14 15.70
C TYR A 290 -17.35 8.36 14.42
N ASP A 291 -18.60 8.38 13.98
CA ASP A 291 -18.94 7.90 12.65
C ASP A 291 -18.50 8.89 11.56
N TYR A 292 -18.74 8.52 10.29
CA TYR A 292 -18.42 9.35 9.13
C TYR A 292 -19.07 10.74 9.15
N ASN A 293 -20.20 10.92 9.85
CA ASN A 293 -20.88 12.21 9.97
C ASN A 293 -20.40 13.03 11.18
N GLY A 294 -19.40 12.54 11.92
CA GLY A 294 -18.93 13.15 13.16
C GLY A 294 -19.82 12.89 14.37
N VAL A 295 -20.75 11.91 14.30
CA VAL A 295 -21.61 11.54 15.42
C VAL A 295 -20.85 10.59 16.35
N ALA A 296 -20.86 10.89 17.65
CA ALA A 296 -20.19 10.05 18.65
C ALA A 296 -20.77 8.63 18.68
N LEU A 297 -19.90 7.62 18.71
CA LEU A 297 -20.25 6.21 18.78
C LEU A 297 -20.34 5.73 20.24
N ASP A 298 -21.27 4.80 20.52
CA ASP A 298 -21.29 4.06 21.79
C ASP A 298 -20.22 2.96 21.75
N VAL A 299 -19.02 3.31 22.22
CA VAL A 299 -17.83 2.46 22.18
C VAL A 299 -18.00 1.17 22.97
N LEU A 300 -18.94 1.07 23.92
CA LEU A 300 -19.18 -0.16 24.67
C LEU A 300 -20.01 -1.18 23.89
N LYS A 301 -20.74 -0.72 22.87
CA LYS A 301 -21.60 -1.57 22.01
C LYS A 301 -21.03 -1.76 20.62
N SER A 302 -19.91 -1.13 20.30
CA SER A 302 -19.36 -1.10 18.94
C SER A 302 -18.94 -2.47 18.42
N ALA A 303 -18.71 -3.46 19.31
CA ALA A 303 -18.37 -4.84 18.97
C ALA A 303 -19.59 -5.77 18.84
N GLU A 304 -20.79 -5.34 19.25
CA GLU A 304 -21.98 -6.20 19.26
C GLU A 304 -22.31 -6.74 17.86
N GLY A 305 -22.44 -8.06 17.73
CA GLY A 305 -22.76 -8.73 16.47
C GLY A 305 -21.63 -8.77 15.43
N LYS A 306 -20.43 -8.25 15.75
CA LYS A 306 -19.28 -8.26 14.85
C LYS A 306 -18.37 -9.47 15.07
N THR A 307 -17.51 -9.74 14.09
CA THR A 307 -16.54 -10.84 14.14
C THR A 307 -15.60 -10.67 15.34
N PRO A 308 -15.42 -11.67 16.22
CA PRO A 308 -14.48 -11.58 17.34
C PRO A 308 -13.04 -11.86 16.91
N LEU A 309 -12.07 -11.31 17.65
CA LEU A 309 -10.66 -11.66 17.51
C LEU A 309 -10.40 -13.02 18.19
N GLN A 310 -9.92 -14.01 17.42
CA GLN A 310 -9.64 -15.37 17.89
C GLN A 310 -8.14 -15.64 18.02
N LYS A 311 -7.31 -14.97 17.18
CA LYS A 311 -5.85 -15.11 17.16
C LYS A 311 -5.16 -13.78 17.45
N PRO A 312 -5.23 -13.26 18.67
CA PRO A 312 -4.65 -11.96 19.02
C PRO A 312 -3.13 -11.88 18.82
N GLU A 313 -2.42 -13.01 18.87
CA GLU A 313 -0.98 -13.11 18.59
C GLU A 313 -0.59 -12.69 17.16
N ASN A 314 -1.57 -12.68 16.24
CA ASN A 314 -1.36 -12.24 14.87
C ASN A 314 -1.53 -10.73 14.70
N ILE A 315 -2.00 -9.99 15.71
CA ILE A 315 -1.91 -8.52 15.73
C ILE A 315 -0.50 -8.14 16.18
N ILE A 316 0.37 -7.79 15.23
CA ILE A 316 1.82 -7.64 15.48
C ILE A 316 2.29 -6.19 15.64
N GLY A 317 1.40 -5.20 15.43
CA GLY A 317 1.73 -3.80 15.63
C GLY A 317 0.71 -2.82 15.03
N VAL A 318 1.03 -1.54 15.14
CA VAL A 318 0.31 -0.43 14.50
C VAL A 318 1.27 0.29 13.55
N GLN A 319 0.73 0.95 12.52
CA GLN A 319 1.51 1.77 11.60
C GLN A 319 0.69 3.01 11.24
N GLY A 320 1.34 4.17 11.22
CA GLY A 320 0.78 5.42 10.68
C GLY A 320 1.16 5.64 9.23
N GLN A 321 0.26 6.28 8.49
CA GLN A 321 0.33 6.48 7.05
C GLN A 321 0.33 7.97 6.77
N LEU A 322 1.28 8.42 5.96
CA LEU A 322 1.32 9.78 5.45
C LEU A 322 1.29 9.69 3.92
N TRP A 323 0.08 9.69 3.36
CA TRP A 323 -0.11 9.80 1.92
C TRP A 323 0.16 11.24 1.45
N SER A 324 0.55 11.40 0.18
CA SER A 324 1.21 12.63 -0.29
C SER A 324 0.47 13.36 -1.41
N GLU A 325 -0.80 13.07 -1.68
CA GLU A 325 -1.59 13.72 -2.73
C GLU A 325 -1.67 15.24 -2.53
N THR A 326 -1.74 15.71 -1.28
CA THR A 326 -1.85 17.13 -0.92
C THR A 326 -0.57 17.72 -0.33
N ILE A 327 0.49 16.94 -0.15
CA ILE A 327 1.79 17.39 0.36
C ILE A 327 2.59 18.04 -0.78
N ARG A 328 3.11 19.24 -0.54
CA ARG A 328 3.83 20.07 -1.53
C ARG A 328 5.23 20.46 -1.07
N ASP A 329 5.47 20.42 0.23
CA ASP A 329 6.73 20.80 0.85
C ASP A 329 6.90 20.06 2.19
N PHE A 330 8.07 20.24 2.80
CA PHE A 330 8.38 19.60 4.07
C PHE A 330 7.63 20.23 5.26
N ASP A 331 7.24 21.50 5.18
CA ASP A 331 6.44 22.14 6.23
C ASP A 331 5.06 21.46 6.36
N GLN A 332 4.49 21.03 5.23
CA GLN A 332 3.26 20.24 5.22
C GLN A 332 3.46 18.83 5.80
N VAL A 333 4.59 18.17 5.52
CA VAL A 333 4.94 16.90 6.20
C VAL A 333 4.93 17.10 7.72
N GLN A 334 5.54 18.19 8.20
CA GLN A 334 5.56 18.51 9.62
C GLN A 334 4.16 18.80 10.17
N TYR A 335 3.32 19.55 9.44
CA TYR A 335 1.95 19.87 9.83
C TYR A 335 1.08 18.61 10.00
N TYR A 336 1.14 17.68 9.04
CA TYR A 336 0.36 16.44 9.09
C TYR A 336 0.84 15.50 10.20
N MET A 337 2.16 15.39 10.40
CA MET A 337 2.72 14.49 11.38
C MET A 337 2.65 15.02 12.82
N LEU A 338 2.87 16.31 13.05
CA LEU A 338 2.98 16.88 14.39
C LEU A 338 1.72 17.67 14.76
N PRO A 339 1.07 17.38 15.91
CA PRO A 339 1.52 16.46 16.97
C PRO A 339 0.97 15.02 16.89
N LYS A 340 0.21 14.64 15.86
CA LYS A 340 -0.45 13.30 15.75
C LYS A 340 0.47 12.10 16.00
N ILE A 341 1.74 12.22 15.60
CA ILE A 341 2.76 11.17 15.74
C ILE A 341 2.95 10.70 17.19
N PHE A 342 2.68 11.55 18.19
CA PHE A 342 2.85 11.17 19.60
C PHE A 342 1.83 10.12 20.03
N GLY A 343 0.58 10.22 19.57
CA GLY A 343 -0.43 9.20 19.80
C GLY A 343 -0.04 7.87 19.16
N LEU A 344 0.47 7.91 17.91
CA LEU A 344 0.96 6.73 17.21
C LEU A 344 2.14 6.07 17.96
N ALA A 345 3.14 6.87 18.33
CA ALA A 345 4.33 6.38 19.03
C ALA A 345 3.97 5.75 20.38
N LEU A 346 3.07 6.39 21.14
CA LEU A 346 2.58 5.83 22.38
C LEU A 346 1.87 4.50 22.14
N ARG A 347 0.98 4.42 21.15
CA ARG A 347 0.16 3.22 20.93
C ARG A 347 0.93 2.06 20.30
N GLY A 348 2.01 2.36 19.58
CA GLY A 348 3.00 1.37 19.14
C GLY A 348 3.90 0.86 20.27
N TRP A 349 4.05 1.61 21.37
CA TRP A 349 4.83 1.22 22.54
C TRP A 349 4.00 0.51 23.61
N ASP A 350 2.83 1.07 23.92
CA ASP A 350 1.85 0.56 24.87
C ASP A 350 0.59 0.14 24.10
N ALA A 351 0.39 -1.16 23.89
CA ALA A 351 -0.74 -1.66 23.12
C ALA A 351 -2.02 -1.88 23.94
N LYS A 352 -1.98 -1.66 25.26
CA LYS A 352 -3.11 -1.87 26.19
C LYS A 352 -3.13 -0.76 27.25
N PRO A 353 -3.68 0.42 26.93
CA PRO A 353 -3.70 1.53 27.86
C PRO A 353 -4.47 1.21 29.14
N GLU A 354 -4.14 1.85 30.27
CA GLU A 354 -4.84 1.60 31.55
C GLU A 354 -6.35 1.87 31.50
N TRP A 355 -6.79 2.73 30.58
CA TRP A 355 -8.20 3.09 30.38
C TRP A 355 -8.93 2.16 29.38
N ASP A 356 -8.30 1.11 28.86
CA ASP A 356 -8.88 0.17 27.86
C ASP A 356 -10.26 -0.38 28.31
N ASP A 357 -10.42 -0.64 29.62
CA ASP A 357 -11.67 -1.13 30.24
C ASP A 357 -12.62 -0.03 30.73
N ALA A 358 -12.24 1.24 30.63
CA ALA A 358 -13.00 2.39 31.10
C ALA A 358 -13.54 3.25 29.94
N LYS A 359 -14.44 4.19 30.24
CA LYS A 359 -14.76 5.25 29.29
C LYS A 359 -13.59 6.24 29.25
N PRO A 360 -12.96 6.48 28.09
CA PRO A 360 -11.82 7.41 27.99
C PRO A 360 -12.13 8.83 28.47
N GLU A 361 -13.40 9.23 28.43
CA GLU A 361 -13.95 10.50 28.96
C GLU A 361 -13.60 10.77 30.44
N THR A 362 -13.12 9.77 31.18
CA THR A 362 -12.64 9.93 32.55
C THR A 362 -11.14 10.28 32.65
N TYR A 363 -10.42 10.31 31.52
CA TYR A 363 -8.96 10.46 31.46
C TYR A 363 -8.48 11.62 30.56
N ILE A 364 -9.39 12.43 30.03
CA ILE A 364 -9.10 13.63 29.21
C ILE A 364 -9.65 14.87 29.89
#